data_AF-A0A946HXY5-F1
#
_entry.id   AF-A0A946HXY5-F1
#
_cell.length_a   1.000
_cell.length_b   1.000
_cell.length_c   1.000
_cell.angle_alpha   90.00
_cell.angle_beta   90.00
_cell.angle_gamma   90.00
#
_symmetry.space_group_name_H-M   'P 1'
#
loop_
_entity.id
_entity.type
_entity.pdbx_description
1 polymer ?
#
loop_
_entity_poly.entity_id
_entity_poly.type
_entity_poly.pdbx_seq_one_letter_code
_entity_poly.pdbx_strand_id
1 'polypeptide(L)'
;MFNLFNSWQTKAIAALFCRRAVAAVEFAILAPMLTLVMVGVFEFGYYLNQSTDLDKSLRVGAMLAARSDLPLSGTTQTTIANLVKTGTIDGSADFVVPGWSNGSSSFAVTTSTHTASGTDYEVIRVVASVPYEPLFLTFLESQGFTTLTMKASHEQAFVGN
;
A
#
# COMPACT_ATOMS: atom_id res chain seq x y z
N MET A 1 58.55 -18.33 -24.78
CA MET A 1 57.50 -17.40 -24.30
C MET A 1 56.09 -17.72 -24.82
N PHE A 2 55.91 -18.53 -25.87
CA PHE A 2 54.59 -18.83 -26.47
C PHE A 2 53.73 -19.92 -25.77
N ASN A 3 54.29 -20.74 -24.84
CA ASN A 3 53.55 -21.86 -24.24
C ASN A 3 52.64 -21.51 -23.04
N LEU A 4 52.80 -20.34 -22.42
CA LEU A 4 51.99 -19.95 -21.26
C LEU A 4 50.57 -19.51 -21.66
N PHE A 5 50.44 -18.88 -22.84
CA PHE A 5 49.16 -18.42 -23.38
C PHE A 5 48.21 -19.59 -23.74
N ASN A 6 48.76 -20.70 -24.25
CA ASN A 6 47.96 -21.85 -24.68
C ASN A 6 47.34 -22.62 -23.48
N SER A 7 48.08 -22.71 -22.36
CA SER A 7 47.59 -23.39 -21.15
C SER A 7 46.40 -22.69 -20.49
N TRP A 8 46.33 -21.36 -20.60
CA TRP A 8 45.23 -20.54 -20.09
C TRP A 8 43.97 -20.69 -20.93
N GLN A 9 44.13 -20.76 -22.26
CA GLN A 9 43.00 -20.99 -23.18
C GLN A 9 42.40 -22.40 -23.01
N THR A 10 43.20 -23.45 -22.82
CA THR A 10 42.68 -24.81 -22.60
C THR A 10 41.94 -24.96 -21.26
N LYS A 11 42.37 -24.27 -20.20
CA LYS A 11 41.68 -24.31 -18.89
C LYS A 11 40.36 -23.54 -18.91
N ALA A 12 40.29 -22.41 -19.61
CA ALA A 12 39.05 -21.66 -19.80
C ALA A 12 38.03 -22.44 -20.64
N ILE A 13 38.48 -23.14 -21.69
CA ILE A 13 37.61 -23.99 -22.52
C ILE A 13 37.14 -25.22 -21.72
N ALA A 14 38.00 -25.88 -20.95
CA ALA A 14 37.61 -27.00 -20.10
C ALA A 14 36.64 -26.58 -18.98
N ALA A 15 36.80 -25.38 -18.42
CA ALA A 15 35.87 -24.81 -17.44
C ALA A 15 34.48 -24.51 -18.03
N LEU A 16 34.39 -24.14 -19.32
CA LEU A 16 33.12 -23.96 -20.03
C LEU A 16 32.33 -25.28 -20.19
N PHE A 17 32.99 -26.43 -20.18
CA PHE A 17 32.34 -27.77 -20.23
C PHE A 17 32.02 -28.37 -18.86
N CYS A 18 32.39 -27.70 -17.75
CA CYS A 18 31.96 -28.12 -16.43
C CYS A 18 30.46 -27.83 -16.26
N ARG A 19 29.66 -28.86 -15.96
CA ARG A 19 28.21 -28.74 -15.71
C ARG A 19 27.83 -27.62 -14.73
N ARG A 20 28.72 -27.32 -13.77
CA ARG A 20 28.55 -26.24 -12.78
C ARG A 20 28.65 -24.84 -13.40
N ALA A 21 29.50 -24.65 -14.41
CA ALA A 21 29.65 -23.36 -15.10
C ALA A 21 28.46 -23.10 -16.04
N VAL A 22 28.00 -24.14 -16.76
CA VAL A 22 26.79 -24.05 -17.60
C VAL A 22 25.56 -23.72 -16.76
N ALA A 23 25.36 -24.43 -15.63
CA ALA A 23 24.27 -24.14 -14.70
C ALA A 23 24.32 -22.71 -14.13
N ALA A 24 25.52 -22.17 -13.89
CA ALA A 24 25.67 -20.78 -13.43
C ALA A 24 25.26 -19.77 -14.52
N VAL A 25 25.55 -20.04 -15.79
CA VAL A 25 25.12 -19.19 -16.92
C VAL A 25 23.61 -19.28 -17.13
N GLU A 26 23.03 -20.49 -17.07
CA GLU A 26 21.58 -20.68 -17.15
C GLU A 26 20.85 -19.93 -16.02
N PHE A 27 21.35 -20.04 -14.79
CA PHE A 27 20.81 -19.28 -13.67
C PHE A 27 21.01 -17.78 -13.84
N ALA A 28 22.14 -17.31 -14.35
CA ALA A 28 22.38 -15.88 -14.56
C ALA A 28 21.39 -15.25 -15.55
N ILE A 29 20.92 -16.02 -16.54
CA ILE A 29 19.89 -15.56 -17.50
C ILE A 29 18.49 -15.59 -16.87
N LEU A 30 18.17 -16.60 -16.05
CA LEU A 30 16.86 -16.73 -15.41
C LEU A 30 16.69 -15.85 -14.17
N ALA A 31 17.77 -15.57 -13.44
CA ALA A 31 17.78 -14.80 -12.22
C ALA A 31 17.12 -13.41 -12.35
N PRO A 32 17.41 -12.56 -13.36
CA PRO A 32 16.73 -11.26 -13.48
C PRO A 32 15.22 -11.39 -13.69
N MET A 33 14.77 -12.40 -14.45
CA MET A 33 13.34 -12.67 -14.63
C MET A 33 12.69 -13.12 -13.32
N LEU A 34 13.34 -14.02 -12.57
CA LEU A 34 12.86 -14.49 -11.28
C LEU A 34 12.76 -13.33 -10.26
N THR A 35 13.77 -12.47 -10.20
CA THR A 35 13.81 -11.31 -9.31
C THR A 35 12.66 -10.35 -9.63
N LEU A 36 12.37 -10.08 -10.90
CA LEU A 36 11.25 -9.23 -11.29
C LEU A 36 9.91 -9.81 -10.80
N VAL A 37 9.70 -11.12 -10.96
CA VAL A 37 8.49 -11.79 -10.47
C VAL A 37 8.40 -11.73 -8.95
N MET A 38 9.51 -11.99 -8.24
CA MET A 38 9.54 -11.92 -6.77
C MET A 38 9.22 -10.52 -6.26
N VAL A 39 9.85 -9.48 -6.81
CA VAL A 39 9.57 -8.09 -6.45
C VAL A 39 8.10 -7.77 -6.70
N GLY A 40 7.55 -8.17 -7.86
CA GLY A 40 6.13 -7.99 -8.15
C GLY A 40 5.19 -8.63 -7.12
N VAL A 41 5.49 -9.87 -6.69
CA VAL A 41 4.68 -10.57 -5.67
C VAL A 41 4.77 -9.88 -4.30
N PHE A 42 5.97 -9.50 -3.86
CA PHE A 42 6.14 -8.81 -2.58
C PHE A 42 5.45 -7.45 -2.57
N GLU A 43 5.63 -6.67 -3.64
CA GLU A 43 5.04 -5.35 -3.78
C GLU A 43 3.51 -5.41 -3.82
N PHE A 44 2.96 -6.37 -4.57
CA PHE A 44 1.51 -6.59 -4.60
C PHE A 44 0.95 -7.04 -3.25
N GLY A 45 1.64 -7.94 -2.54
CA GLY A 45 1.24 -8.36 -1.20
C GLY A 45 1.27 -7.20 -0.20
N TYR A 46 2.28 -6.34 -0.27
CA TYR A 46 2.39 -5.16 0.58
C TYR A 46 1.32 -4.12 0.28
N TYR A 47 1.00 -3.89 -1.00
CA TYR A 47 -0.13 -3.07 -1.42
C TYR A 47 -1.46 -3.56 -0.85
N LEU A 48 -1.74 -4.87 -0.95
CA LEU A 48 -2.96 -5.44 -0.38
C LEU A 48 -3.04 -5.25 1.13
N ASN A 49 -1.92 -5.37 1.84
CA ASN A 49 -1.88 -5.14 3.28
C ASN A 49 -2.23 -3.68 3.63
N GLN A 50 -1.57 -2.70 2.98
CA GLN A 50 -1.87 -1.28 3.18
C GLN A 50 -3.32 -0.93 2.84
N SER A 51 -3.86 -1.48 1.75
CA SER A 51 -5.27 -1.24 1.36
C SER A 51 -6.25 -1.80 2.39
N THR A 52 -5.98 -2.99 2.92
CA THR A 52 -6.81 -3.63 3.93
C THR A 52 -6.78 -2.86 5.25
N ASP A 53 -5.62 -2.34 5.65
CA ASP A 53 -5.49 -1.55 6.87
C ASP A 53 -6.16 -0.18 6.72
N LEU A 54 -6.11 0.44 5.53
CA LEU A 54 -6.88 1.64 5.21
C LEU A 54 -8.39 1.40 5.31
N ASP A 55 -8.90 0.30 4.76
CA ASP A 55 -10.32 -0.06 4.83
C ASP A 55 -10.78 -0.30 6.27
N LYS A 56 -9.98 -1.02 7.06
CA LYS A 56 -10.27 -1.27 8.48
C LYS A 56 -10.34 0.05 9.26
N SER A 57 -9.37 0.96 9.06
CA SER A 57 -9.33 2.22 9.81
C SER A 57 -10.50 3.13 9.43
N LEU A 58 -10.86 3.17 8.14
CA LEU A 58 -12.06 3.88 7.66
C LEU A 58 -13.34 3.33 8.26
N ARG A 59 -13.49 2.00 8.35
CA ARG A 59 -14.65 1.37 8.96
C ARG A 59 -14.80 1.76 10.42
N VAL A 60 -13.70 1.78 11.18
CA VAL A 60 -13.71 2.20 12.59
C VAL A 60 -14.06 3.68 12.71
N GLY A 61 -13.49 4.53 11.86
CA GLY A 61 -13.84 5.96 11.81
C GLY A 61 -15.31 6.21 11.48
N ALA A 62 -15.87 5.49 10.52
CA ALA A 62 -17.28 5.57 10.16
C ALA A 62 -18.20 5.07 11.27
N MET A 63 -17.81 4.01 12.01
CA MET A 63 -18.58 3.52 13.16
C MET A 63 -18.59 4.53 14.31
N LEU A 64 -17.48 5.22 14.55
CA LEU A 64 -17.44 6.31 15.53
C LEU A 64 -18.31 7.50 15.07
N ALA A 65 -18.20 7.87 13.80
CA ALA A 65 -19.01 8.95 13.23
C ALA A 65 -20.52 8.63 13.34
N ALA A 66 -20.92 7.38 13.08
CA ALA A 66 -22.31 6.93 13.16
C ALA A 66 -22.94 7.05 14.56
N ARG A 67 -22.14 7.04 15.62
CA ARG A 67 -22.58 7.23 17.01
C ARG A 67 -22.39 8.66 17.53
N SER A 68 -21.82 9.54 16.72
CA SER A 68 -21.54 10.90 17.12
C SER A 68 -22.71 11.81 16.79
N ASP A 69 -22.99 12.78 17.65
CA ASP A 69 -24.07 13.75 17.42
C ASP A 69 -23.91 14.46 16.08
N LEU A 70 -25.03 14.64 15.37
CA LEU A 70 -25.12 15.39 14.13
C LEU A 70 -25.64 16.81 14.43
N PRO A 71 -25.03 17.87 13.85
CA PRO A 71 -23.87 17.86 12.96
C PRO A 71 -22.55 17.56 13.69
N LEU A 72 -21.62 16.87 13.01
CA LEU A 72 -20.32 16.51 13.59
C LEU A 72 -19.55 17.75 14.03
N SER A 73 -19.30 17.85 15.33
CA SER A 73 -18.47 18.93 15.90
C SER A 73 -17.03 18.86 15.38
N GLY A 74 -16.32 19.99 15.34
CA GLY A 74 -14.93 20.03 14.86
C GLY A 74 -13.97 19.16 15.68
N THR A 75 -14.21 19.02 16.99
CA THR A 75 -13.45 18.13 17.87
C THR A 75 -13.71 16.67 17.51
N THR A 76 -14.97 16.28 17.30
CA THR A 76 -15.33 14.93 16.86
C THR A 76 -14.72 14.59 15.50
N GLN A 77 -14.75 15.51 14.53
CA GLN A 77 -14.12 15.31 13.23
C GLN A 77 -12.60 15.10 13.36
N THR A 78 -11.96 15.83 14.27
CA THR A 78 -10.52 15.66 14.56
C THR A 78 -10.25 14.29 15.18
N THR A 79 -11.08 13.85 16.13
CA THR A 79 -10.97 12.52 16.72
C THR A 79 -11.17 11.41 15.69
N ILE A 80 -12.16 11.54 14.79
CA ILE A 80 -12.38 10.57 13.71
C ILE A 80 -11.16 10.54 12.77
N ALA A 81 -10.63 11.71 12.39
CA ALA A 81 -9.47 11.80 11.52
C ALA A 81 -8.22 11.17 12.17
N ASN A 82 -7.97 11.44 13.44
CA ASN A 82 -6.88 10.82 14.20
C ASN A 82 -7.06 9.30 14.25
N LEU A 83 -8.26 8.83 14.58
CA LEU A 83 -8.55 7.40 14.67
C LEU A 83 -8.35 6.67 13.34
N VAL A 84 -8.70 7.30 12.21
CA VAL A 84 -8.51 6.73 10.87
C VAL A 84 -7.02 6.72 10.48
N LYS A 85 -6.27 7.75 10.87
CA LYS A 85 -4.86 7.93 10.48
C LYS A 85 -3.90 7.12 11.35
N THR A 86 -4.08 7.13 12.67
CA THR A 86 -3.13 6.58 13.66
C THR A 86 -3.71 5.43 14.48
N GLY A 87 -5.01 5.17 14.39
CA GLY A 87 -5.68 4.17 15.23
C GLY A 87 -5.87 4.62 16.69
N THR A 88 -5.52 5.86 17.03
CA THR A 88 -5.73 6.43 18.38
C THR A 88 -6.56 7.71 18.32
N ILE A 89 -7.31 7.98 19.39
CA ILE A 89 -8.20 9.15 19.50
C ILE A 89 -7.41 10.46 19.53
N ASP A 90 -6.24 10.44 20.16
CA ASP A 90 -5.35 11.58 20.38
C ASP A 90 -4.39 11.85 19.21
N GLY A 91 -4.26 10.92 18.25
CA GLY A 91 -3.35 11.05 17.13
C GLY A 91 -1.87 10.86 17.47
N SER A 92 -1.55 10.32 18.65
CA SER A 92 -0.16 10.20 19.13
C SER A 92 0.62 9.01 18.56
N ALA A 93 -0.08 8.00 18.04
CA ALA A 93 0.54 6.81 17.46
C ALA A 93 1.03 7.04 16.03
N ASP A 94 1.88 6.12 15.57
CA ASP A 94 2.33 6.08 14.18
C ASP A 94 1.14 5.88 13.22
N PHE A 95 1.33 6.32 11.97
CA PHE A 95 0.30 6.14 10.95
C PHE A 95 0.03 4.66 10.67
N VAL A 96 -1.25 4.30 10.63
CA VAL A 96 -1.72 2.95 10.27
C VAL A 96 -1.25 2.57 8.85
N VAL A 97 -1.21 3.56 7.96
CA VAL A 97 -0.71 3.43 6.60
C VAL A 97 0.36 4.50 6.36
N PRO A 98 1.58 4.14 5.92
CA PRO A 98 2.70 5.10 5.76
C PRO A 98 2.36 6.34 4.92
N GLY A 99 1.57 6.15 3.86
CA GLY A 99 1.16 7.21 2.94
C GLY A 99 0.34 8.35 3.56
N TRP A 100 -0.15 8.21 4.79
CA TRP A 100 -0.79 9.32 5.52
C TRP A 100 0.16 10.47 5.85
N SER A 101 1.46 10.20 5.92
CA SER A 101 2.50 11.22 6.11
C SER A 101 2.66 12.15 4.90
N ASN A 102 2.18 11.73 3.73
CA ASN A 102 2.30 12.46 2.48
C ASN A 102 1.29 13.61 2.39
N GLY A 103 1.73 14.78 1.96
CA GLY A 103 0.87 15.97 1.78
C GLY A 103 -0.22 15.83 0.71
N SER A 104 -0.13 14.82 -0.16
CA SER A 104 -1.17 14.50 -1.16
C SER A 104 -2.28 13.60 -0.63
N SER A 105 -2.18 13.14 0.63
CA SER A 105 -3.23 12.36 1.27
C SER A 105 -4.46 13.23 1.56
N SER A 106 -5.66 12.67 1.41
CA SER A 106 -6.91 13.35 1.72
C SER A 106 -7.85 12.46 2.51
N PHE A 107 -8.61 13.10 3.40
CA PHE A 107 -9.61 12.47 4.24
C PHE A 107 -10.83 13.40 4.31
N ALA A 108 -12.02 12.84 4.11
CA ALA A 108 -13.26 13.59 4.18
C ALA A 108 -14.35 12.76 4.87
N VAL A 109 -15.14 13.43 5.71
CA VAL A 109 -16.38 12.90 6.28
C VAL A 109 -17.52 13.76 5.76
N THR A 110 -18.52 13.12 5.19
CA THR A 110 -19.71 13.78 4.62
C THR A 110 -20.95 13.08 5.15
N THR A 111 -22.01 13.85 5.43
CA THR A 111 -23.30 13.30 5.85
C THR A 111 -24.32 13.57 4.74
N SER A 112 -25.14 12.57 4.42
CA SER A 112 -26.21 12.66 3.43
C SER A 112 -27.51 12.06 3.98
N THR A 113 -28.60 12.79 3.80
CA THR A 113 -29.94 12.33 4.17
C THR A 113 -30.57 11.51 3.05
N HIS A 114 -31.10 10.34 3.37
CA HIS A 114 -31.87 9.49 2.46
C HIS A 114 -33.27 9.25 3.02
N THR A 115 -34.30 9.57 2.24
CA THR A 115 -35.68 9.34 2.64
C THR A 115 -36.17 7.99 2.13
N ALA A 116 -36.64 7.11 3.01
CA ALA A 116 -37.33 5.87 2.63
C ALA A 116 -38.65 5.75 3.39
N SER A 117 -39.74 5.49 2.66
CA SER A 117 -41.11 5.35 3.22
C SER A 117 -41.55 6.54 4.10
N GLY A 118 -41.11 7.75 3.78
CA GLY A 118 -41.43 8.98 4.54
C GLY A 118 -40.64 9.17 5.84
N THR A 119 -39.63 8.32 6.10
CA THR A 119 -38.68 8.49 7.20
C THR A 119 -37.32 8.89 6.64
N ASP A 120 -36.70 9.89 7.24
CA ASP A 120 -35.36 10.36 6.87
C ASP A 120 -34.29 9.58 7.63
N TYR A 121 -33.32 9.05 6.88
CA TYR A 121 -32.17 8.31 7.39
C TYR A 121 -30.91 9.09 7.06
N GLU A 122 -30.18 9.50 8.09
CA GLU A 122 -28.86 10.10 7.92
C GLU A 122 -27.82 9.00 7.66
N VAL A 123 -27.05 9.15 6.59
CA VAL A 123 -25.95 8.26 6.23
C VAL A 123 -24.66 9.05 6.26
N ILE A 124 -23.67 8.52 6.96
CA ILE A 124 -22.35 9.12 7.04
C ILE A 124 -21.43 8.35 6.11
N ARG A 125 -20.76 9.10 5.24
CA ARG A 125 -19.78 8.62 4.29
C ARG A 125 -18.40 9.14 4.67
N VAL A 126 -17.47 8.22 4.84
CA VAL A 126 -16.06 8.52 5.10
C VAL A 126 -15.25 8.11 3.87
N VAL A 127 -14.41 9.00 3.37
CA VAL A 127 -13.59 8.77 2.18
C VAL A 127 -12.13 9.11 2.48
N ALA A 128 -11.22 8.25 2.05
CA ALA A 128 -9.79 8.53 2.05
C ALA A 128 -9.16 8.30 0.68
N SER A 129 -8.15 9.11 0.37
CA SER A 129 -7.26 8.94 -0.76
C SER A 129 -5.84 9.06 -0.26
N VAL A 130 -5.09 7.96 -0.27
CA VAL A 130 -3.75 7.88 0.33
C VAL A 130 -2.77 7.38 -0.74
N PRO A 131 -1.65 8.08 -1.00
CA PRO A 131 -0.63 7.56 -1.90
C PRO A 131 -0.04 6.27 -1.33
N TYR A 132 0.16 5.28 -2.18
CA TYR A 132 0.84 4.05 -1.84
C TYR A 132 2.34 4.29 -1.73
N GLU A 133 2.93 3.85 -0.62
CA GLU A 133 4.38 3.90 -0.42
C GLU A 133 4.98 2.50 -0.67
N PRO A 134 5.77 2.32 -1.73
CA PRO A 134 6.30 1.02 -2.11
C PRO A 134 7.50 0.58 -1.27
N LEU A 135 7.72 -0.74 -1.17
CA LEU A 135 8.95 -1.28 -0.55
C LEU A 135 10.17 -1.05 -1.45
N PHE A 136 9.98 -1.23 -2.76
CA PHE A 136 11.04 -1.13 -3.75
C PHE A 136 10.87 0.11 -4.64
N LEU A 137 10.83 1.31 -4.03
CA LEU A 137 10.60 2.58 -4.73
C LEU A 137 11.50 2.77 -5.97
N THR A 138 12.82 2.68 -5.78
CA THR A 138 13.79 2.89 -6.88
C THR A 138 13.62 1.90 -8.02
N PHE A 139 13.23 0.65 -7.71
CA PHE A 139 12.96 -0.35 -8.73
C PHE A 139 11.70 -0.01 -9.52
N LEU A 140 10.59 0.33 -8.84
CA LEU A 140 9.34 0.70 -9.49
C LEU A 140 9.48 1.96 -10.36
N GLU A 141 10.18 2.97 -9.86
CA GLU A 141 10.48 4.20 -10.62
C GLU A 141 11.28 3.87 -11.89
N SER A 142 12.25 2.95 -11.81
CA SER A 142 13.01 2.50 -12.99
C SER A 142 12.14 1.82 -14.04
N GLN A 143 11.03 1.21 -13.63
CA GLN A 143 10.05 0.56 -14.51
C GLN A 143 8.91 1.51 -14.92
N GLY A 144 8.96 2.79 -14.54
CA GLY A 144 8.00 3.83 -14.92
C GLY A 144 6.78 3.97 -13.99
N PHE A 145 6.75 3.29 -12.85
CA PHE A 145 5.68 3.43 -11.86
C PHE A 145 6.05 4.53 -10.86
N THR A 146 5.46 5.72 -11.01
CA THR A 146 5.85 6.91 -10.22
C THR A 146 4.86 7.26 -9.11
N THR A 147 3.56 7.05 -9.30
CA THR A 147 2.55 7.26 -8.25
C THR A 147 1.39 6.29 -8.40
N LEU A 148 1.06 5.60 -7.30
CA LEU A 148 -0.15 4.80 -7.16
C LEU A 148 -0.92 5.35 -5.96
N THR A 149 -2.23 5.55 -6.11
CA THR A 149 -3.06 6.10 -5.03
C THR A 149 -4.14 5.10 -4.64
N MET A 150 -4.18 4.75 -3.36
CA MET A 150 -5.23 3.94 -2.76
C MET A 150 -6.42 4.83 -2.43
N LYS A 151 -7.61 4.42 -2.87
CA LYS A 151 -8.87 5.10 -2.56
C LYS A 151 -9.79 4.12 -1.87
N ALA A 152 -10.35 4.54 -0.75
CA ALA A 152 -11.29 3.75 0.01
C ALA A 152 -12.41 4.65 0.54
N SER A 153 -13.61 4.08 0.62
CA SER A 153 -14.78 4.79 1.15
C SER A 153 -15.67 3.82 1.90
N HIS A 154 -16.17 4.25 3.04
CA HIS A 154 -17.07 3.46 3.88
C HIS A 154 -18.29 4.29 4.28
N GLU A 155 -19.46 3.67 4.21
CA GLU A 155 -20.75 4.30 4.54
C GLU A 155 -21.40 3.57 5.71
N GLN A 156 -21.97 4.34 6.65
CA GLN A 156 -22.71 3.83 7.81
C GLN A 156 -23.96 4.67 8.03
N ALA A 157 -25.08 4.02 8.36
CA ALA A 157 -26.26 4.72 8.83
C ALA A 157 -25.98 5.32 10.21
N PHE A 158 -26.47 6.54 10.44
CA PHE A 158 -26.45 7.18 11.75
C PHE A 158 -27.34 6.41 12.73
N VAL A 159 -26.81 6.15 13.93
CA VAL A 159 -27.51 5.39 14.97
C VAL A 159 -27.89 6.27 16.16
N GLY A 160 -27.23 7.41 16.33
CA GLY A 160 -27.35 8.21 17.55
C GLY A 160 -26.44 7.71 18.67
N ASN A 161 -26.40 8.47 19.75
CA ASN A 161 -25.61 8.20 20.96
C ASN A 161 -26.51 7.64 22.07
#